data_AF-A0A7Y4TES6-F1
#
_entry.id   AF-A0A7Y4TES6-F1
#
_cell.length_a   1.000
_cell.length_b   1.000
_cell.length_c   1.000
_cell.angle_alpha   90.00
_cell.angle_beta   90.00
_cell.angle_gamma   90.00
#
_symmetry.space_group_name_H-M   'P 1'
#
loop_
_entity.id
_entity.type
_entity.pdbx_description
1 polymer ?
#
loop_
_entity_poly.entity_id
_entity_poly.type
_entity_poly.pdbx_seq_one_letter_code
_entity_poly.pdbx_strand_id
1 'polypeptide(L)'
;MFLTRMSLPRRTFLRGAGAMLAVPFLEAMVPAFPARAQALAGPRRAAFVYWSNGTIPEQWIPTTTGTGFDYPTILKPLEPLRDKTVVLSGLDNTVEGTHPTASAGWLTGVSAKPTEGDDVYNNTSIDQVIAAHVGHQTLLPSFELATEDFSSAIGSCAGGYSCIYANTISWRDPTTPLPMEINPR
;
A
#
# COMPACT_ATOMS: atom_id res chain seq x y z
N MET A 1 65.73 -28.03 2.63
CA MET A 1 64.60 -27.47 1.86
C MET A 1 64.13 -28.53 0.88
N PHE A 2 62.97 -29.16 1.14
CA PHE A 2 62.44 -30.19 0.25
C PHE A 2 61.66 -29.51 -0.88
N LEU A 3 62.22 -29.52 -2.09
CA LEU A 3 61.51 -29.14 -3.32
C LEU A 3 60.71 -30.35 -3.80
N THR A 4 59.42 -30.40 -3.46
CA THR A 4 58.53 -31.41 -4.04
C THR A 4 58.30 -31.05 -5.51
N ARG A 5 58.78 -31.87 -6.45
CA ARG A 5 58.52 -31.76 -7.91
C ARG A 5 57.07 -32.12 -8.25
N MET A 6 56.11 -31.53 -7.55
CA MET A 6 54.69 -31.74 -7.84
C MET A 6 54.27 -30.79 -8.95
N SER A 7 53.95 -31.35 -10.12
CA SER A 7 53.32 -30.65 -11.23
C SER A 7 51.84 -30.97 -11.22
N LEU A 8 50.99 -29.95 -11.13
CA LEU A 8 49.55 -30.13 -11.32
C LEU A 8 49.30 -30.41 -12.80
N PRO A 9 48.68 -31.54 -13.18
CA PRO A 9 48.39 -31.83 -14.58
C PRO A 9 47.42 -30.77 -15.12
N ARG A 10 47.74 -30.20 -16.29
CA ARG A 10 46.92 -29.19 -16.97
C ARG A 10 45.45 -29.61 -17.08
N ARG A 11 45.18 -30.90 -17.30
CA ARG A 11 43.81 -31.44 -17.40
C ARG A 11 43.06 -31.41 -16.06
N THR A 12 43.76 -31.63 -14.95
CA THR A 12 43.18 -31.53 -13.60
C THR A 12 42.87 -30.08 -13.27
N PHE A 13 43.78 -29.15 -13.60
CA PHE A 13 43.55 -27.72 -13.44
C PHE A 13 42.36 -27.22 -14.28
N LEU A 14 42.29 -27.61 -15.56
CA LEU A 14 41.20 -27.19 -16.45
C LEU A 14 39.83 -27.80 -16.06
N ARG A 15 39.80 -29.03 -15.53
CA ARG A 15 38.57 -29.63 -14.99
C ARG A 15 38.07 -28.91 -13.74
N GLY A 16 38.96 -28.49 -12.85
CA GLY A 16 38.61 -27.68 -11.67
C GLY A 16 38.15 -26.27 -12.04
N ALA A 17 38.79 -25.65 -13.03
CA ALA A 17 38.41 -24.31 -13.52
C ALA A 17 37.01 -24.30 -14.19
N GLY A 18 36.65 -25.38 -14.90
CA GLY A 18 35.31 -25.52 -15.50
C GLY A 18 34.19 -25.58 -14.44
N ALA A 19 34.45 -26.19 -13.28
CA ALA A 19 33.50 -26.19 -12.17
C ALA A 19 33.25 -24.79 -11.60
N MET A 20 34.25 -23.90 -11.61
CA MET A 20 34.07 -22.51 -11.16
C MET A 20 33.24 -21.67 -12.14
N LEU A 21 33.29 -21.96 -13.44
CA LEU A 21 32.48 -21.28 -14.45
C LEU A 21 31.04 -21.81 -14.52
N ALA A 22 30.80 -23.02 -14.01
CA ALA A 22 29.49 -23.68 -14.02
C ALA A 22 28.67 -23.48 -12.75
N VAL A 23 29.24 -22.85 -11.71
CA VAL A 23 28.47 -22.47 -10.51
C VAL A 23 27.88 -21.09 -10.78
N PRO A 24 26.59 -20.98 -11.15
CA PRO A 24 25.95 -19.69 -11.20
C PRO A 24 26.12 -19.05 -9.83
N PHE A 25 26.42 -17.75 -9.82
CA PHE A 25 26.49 -16.97 -8.59
C PHE A 25 25.17 -17.17 -7.84
N LEU A 26 25.20 -17.98 -6.78
CA LEU A 26 24.01 -18.35 -6.04
C LEU A 26 23.64 -17.13 -5.20
N GLU A 27 22.37 -16.72 -5.18
CA GLU A 27 21.88 -15.62 -4.31
C GLU A 27 22.25 -15.84 -2.83
N ALA A 28 22.48 -17.09 -2.39
CA ALA A 28 22.98 -17.43 -1.07
C ALA A 28 24.43 -16.97 -0.78
N MET A 29 25.19 -16.58 -1.81
CA MET A 29 26.55 -16.02 -1.71
C MET A 29 26.53 -14.48 -1.64
N VAL A 30 25.37 -13.84 -1.81
CA VAL A 30 25.15 -12.44 -1.44
C VAL A 30 24.87 -12.41 0.06
N PRO A 31 25.62 -11.64 0.86
CA PRO A 31 25.29 -11.45 2.27
C PRO A 31 23.82 -11.01 2.38
N ALA A 32 23.03 -11.67 3.24
CA ALA A 32 21.70 -11.16 3.56
C ALA A 32 21.84 -9.71 4.01
N PHE A 33 21.22 -8.77 3.28
CA PHE A 33 21.40 -7.32 3.43
C PHE A 33 22.82 -6.84 3.09
N PRO A 34 23.26 -6.85 1.81
CA PRO A 34 24.54 -6.26 1.46
C PRO A 34 24.51 -4.80 1.90
N ALA A 35 25.57 -4.37 2.60
CA ALA A 35 25.72 -3.02 3.09
C ALA A 35 25.67 -2.03 1.91
N ARG A 36 24.47 -1.51 1.67
CA ARG A 36 24.13 -0.27 0.98
C ARG A 36 25.08 0.07 -0.19
N ALA A 37 24.90 -0.61 -1.31
CA ALA A 37 25.14 0.03 -2.60
C ALA A 37 24.40 1.37 -2.58
N GLN A 38 25.05 2.45 -3.07
CA GLN A 38 24.51 3.81 -3.17
C GLN A 38 22.99 3.78 -3.21
N ALA A 39 22.33 4.28 -2.16
CA ALA A 39 20.88 4.17 -2.04
C ALA A 39 20.24 4.93 -3.21
N LEU A 40 19.99 4.24 -4.32
CA LEU A 40 18.93 4.60 -5.24
C LEU A 40 17.72 4.81 -4.35
N ALA A 41 17.16 6.01 -4.38
CA ALA A 41 16.00 6.35 -3.58
C ALA A 41 15.00 5.20 -3.75
N GLY A 42 14.70 4.48 -2.66
CA GLY A 42 13.83 3.31 -2.72
C GLY A 42 12.48 3.67 -3.33
N PRO A 43 11.70 2.67 -3.78
CA PRO A 43 10.42 2.93 -4.44
C PRO A 43 9.53 3.81 -3.57
N ARG A 44 8.97 4.87 -4.18
CA ARG A 44 8.02 5.76 -3.50
C ARG A 44 6.72 5.02 -3.31
N ARG A 45 6.12 5.17 -2.13
CA ARG A 45 4.84 4.54 -1.76
C ARG A 45 3.87 5.61 -1.30
N ALA A 46 2.59 5.39 -1.59
CA ALA A 46 1.48 6.14 -1.03
C ALA A 46 0.70 5.23 -0.09
N ALA A 47 0.18 5.79 1.00
CA ALA A 47 -0.67 5.09 1.95
C ALA A 47 -1.91 5.94 2.21
N PHE A 48 -3.07 5.28 2.23
CA PHE A 48 -4.37 5.87 2.49
C PHE A 48 -4.95 5.18 3.71
N VAL A 49 -5.33 5.95 4.73
CA VAL A 49 -5.92 5.42 5.97
C VAL A 49 -7.34 5.97 6.11
N TYR A 50 -8.30 5.06 6.23
CA TYR A 50 -9.72 5.37 6.31
C TYR A 50 -10.24 5.19 7.75
N TRP A 51 -11.14 6.07 8.18
CA TRP A 51 -11.85 5.97 9.45
C TRP A 51 -13.37 5.99 9.16
N SER A 52 -14.03 4.84 9.30
CA SER A 52 -15.41 4.62 8.85
C SER A 52 -16.48 5.44 9.59
N ASN A 53 -16.23 5.81 10.85
CA ASN A 53 -17.09 6.70 11.63
C ASN A 53 -16.51 8.13 11.75
N GLY A 54 -15.52 8.45 10.91
CA GLY A 54 -14.82 9.73 10.96
C GLY A 54 -13.96 9.89 12.22
N THR A 55 -13.81 11.14 12.64
CA THR A 55 -12.97 11.56 13.76
C THR A 55 -13.68 12.68 14.53
N ILE A 56 -13.21 13.01 15.73
CA ILE A 56 -13.73 14.13 16.51
C ILE A 56 -13.10 15.42 15.95
N PRO A 57 -13.85 16.28 15.22
CA PRO A 57 -13.24 17.39 14.48
C PRO A 57 -12.47 18.37 15.37
N GLU A 58 -12.96 18.63 16.59
CA GLU A 58 -12.33 19.51 17.57
C GLU A 58 -10.99 18.97 18.07
N GLN A 59 -10.75 17.67 17.93
CA GLN A 59 -9.49 17.00 18.31
C GLN A 59 -8.63 16.61 17.09
N TRP A 60 -9.09 16.91 15.87
CA TRP A 60 -8.39 16.65 14.61
C TRP A 60 -7.93 17.93 13.92
N ILE A 61 -8.78 18.96 13.86
CA ILE A 61 -8.53 20.18 13.09
C ILE A 61 -7.79 21.20 13.98
N PRO A 62 -6.58 21.66 13.60
CA PRO A 62 -5.90 22.74 14.30
C PRO A 62 -6.72 24.04 14.28
N THR A 63 -6.68 24.79 15.37
CA THR A 63 -7.42 26.06 15.50
C THR A 63 -6.77 27.24 14.77
N THR A 64 -5.49 27.12 14.41
CA THR A 64 -4.71 28.13 13.70
C THR A 64 -4.09 27.56 12.44
N THR A 65 -3.84 28.44 11.46
CA THR A 65 -3.15 28.10 10.21
C THR A 65 -1.67 28.47 10.28
N GLY A 66 -0.88 27.92 9.36
CA GLY A 66 0.58 28.15 9.29
C GLY A 66 1.38 26.94 9.79
N THR A 67 2.68 27.10 10.01
CA THR A 67 3.57 26.00 10.41
C THR A 67 3.65 25.78 11.93
N GLY A 68 3.26 26.79 12.71
CA GLY A 68 3.38 26.83 14.17
C GLY A 68 2.09 26.50 14.93
N PHE A 69 1.12 25.81 14.31
CA PHE A 69 -0.09 25.40 14.99
C PHE A 69 0.19 24.38 16.11
N ASP A 70 -0.64 24.40 17.14
CA ASP A 70 -0.62 23.38 18.19
C ASP A 70 -1.29 22.11 17.69
N TYR A 71 -0.61 20.97 17.83
CA TYR A 71 -1.17 19.67 17.45
C TYR A 71 -2.31 19.29 18.41
N PRO A 72 -3.54 19.07 17.90
CA PRO A 72 -4.63 18.59 18.72
C PRO A 72 -4.41 17.12 19.11
N THR A 73 -5.17 16.63 20.10
CA THR A 73 -4.93 15.33 20.76
C THR A 73 -4.75 14.17 19.78
N ILE A 74 -5.59 14.08 18.73
CA ILE A 74 -5.54 12.95 17.77
C ILE A 74 -4.29 13.03 16.90
N LEU A 75 -3.83 14.23 16.55
CA LEU A 75 -2.64 14.42 15.72
C LEU A 75 -1.35 14.56 16.53
N LYS A 76 -1.41 14.64 17.87
CA LYS A 76 -0.24 14.81 18.76
C LYS A 76 0.93 13.84 18.46
N PRO A 77 0.70 12.56 18.12
CA PRO A 77 1.79 11.65 17.75
C PRO A 77 2.59 12.07 16.51
N LEU A 78 2.04 12.93 15.64
CA LEU A 78 2.71 13.44 14.44
C LEU A 78 3.57 14.69 14.71
N GLU A 79 3.51 15.28 15.90
CA GLU A 79 4.27 16.49 16.26
C GLU A 79 5.79 16.37 16.03
N PRO A 80 6.46 15.22 16.34
CA PRO A 80 7.88 15.03 16.02
C PRO A 80 8.19 15.03 14.51
N LEU A 81 7.15 14.91 13.67
CA LEU A 81 7.22 14.91 12.21
C LEU A 81 6.64 16.19 11.60
N ARG A 82 6.59 17.30 12.35
CA ARG A 82 6.02 18.58 11.90
C ARG A 82 6.52 19.02 10.53
N ASP A 83 7.82 18.94 10.28
CA ASP A 83 8.42 19.35 9.00
C ASP A 83 8.06 18.44 7.82
N LYS A 84 7.36 17.34 8.08
CA LYS A 84 6.89 16.34 7.10
C LYS A 84 5.38 16.16 7.11
N THR A 85 4.65 17.00 7.86
CA THR A 85 3.21 16.85 8.07
C THR A 85 2.51 18.12 7.59
N VAL A 86 1.50 17.93 6.74
CA VAL A 86 0.57 19.00 6.33
C VAL A 86 -0.82 18.57 6.76
N VAL A 87 -1.50 19.44 7.51
CA VAL A 87 -2.90 19.25 7.88
C VAL A 87 -3.74 20.18 7.02
N LEU A 88 -4.60 19.60 6.18
CA LEU A 88 -5.52 20.34 5.33
C LEU A 88 -6.90 20.38 6.01
N SER A 89 -7.50 21.56 6.07
CA SER A 89 -8.84 21.78 6.62
C SER A 89 -9.73 22.51 5.59
N GLY A 90 -11.05 22.44 5.78
CA GLY A 90 -12.01 23.01 4.84
C GLY A 90 -12.16 22.23 3.53
N LEU A 91 -11.70 20.98 3.50
CA LEU A 91 -11.95 20.05 2.40
C LEU A 91 -13.13 19.15 2.77
N ASP A 92 -14.01 18.93 1.81
CA ASP A 92 -15.15 18.03 1.92
C ASP A 92 -15.30 17.21 0.64
N ASN A 93 -15.89 16.02 0.75
CA ASN A 93 -16.23 15.20 -0.40
C ASN A 93 -17.64 15.56 -0.88
N THR A 94 -17.83 15.74 -2.17
CA THR A 94 -19.16 16.01 -2.75
C THR A 94 -20.05 14.77 -2.79
N VAL A 95 -19.51 13.60 -2.43
CA VAL A 95 -20.29 12.36 -2.33
C VAL A 95 -21.15 12.38 -1.09
N GLU A 96 -22.44 12.65 -1.29
CA GLU A 96 -23.47 12.54 -0.26
C GLU A 96 -23.98 11.09 -0.16
N GLY A 97 -24.39 10.67 1.06
CA GLY A 97 -25.17 9.45 1.23
C GLY A 97 -24.97 8.73 2.57
N THR A 98 -25.09 7.40 2.52
CA THR A 98 -25.03 6.46 3.65
C THR A 98 -23.62 5.87 3.81
N HIS A 99 -23.43 4.97 4.79
CA HIS A 99 -22.14 4.30 5.03
C HIS A 99 -21.52 3.65 3.77
N PRO A 100 -22.25 2.87 2.92
CA PRO A 100 -21.68 2.31 1.70
C PRO A 100 -21.20 3.36 0.69
N THR A 101 -21.94 4.47 0.53
CA THR A 101 -21.53 5.52 -0.42
C THR A 101 -20.34 6.33 0.08
N ALA A 102 -20.17 6.47 1.40
CA ALA A 102 -18.99 7.13 1.99
C ALA A 102 -17.71 6.32 1.69
N SER A 103 -17.73 5.01 1.96
CA SER A 103 -16.62 4.11 1.67
C SER A 103 -16.30 4.06 0.16
N ALA A 104 -17.33 3.89 -0.68
CA ALA A 104 -17.16 3.80 -2.12
C ALA A 104 -16.69 5.13 -2.75
N GLY A 105 -17.09 6.28 -2.19
CA GLY A 105 -16.78 7.61 -2.70
C GLY A 105 -15.45 8.19 -2.22
N TRP A 106 -14.84 7.63 -1.18
CA TRP A 106 -13.70 8.26 -0.51
C TRP A 106 -12.47 8.41 -1.42
N LEU A 107 -12.03 7.34 -2.09
CA LEU A 107 -10.87 7.37 -2.99
C LEU A 107 -11.25 7.55 -4.46
N THR A 108 -12.53 7.50 -4.80
CA THR A 108 -13.02 7.59 -6.19
C THR A 108 -13.56 8.98 -6.53
N GLY A 109 -13.98 9.76 -5.52
CA GLY A 109 -14.58 11.08 -5.69
C GLY A 109 -15.94 11.08 -6.39
N VAL A 110 -16.61 9.93 -6.50
CA VAL A 110 -17.92 9.81 -7.16
C VAL A 110 -18.91 9.05 -6.28
N SER A 111 -20.19 9.36 -6.43
CA SER A 111 -21.26 8.56 -5.82
C SER A 111 -21.38 7.23 -6.54
N ALA A 112 -21.37 6.14 -5.78
CA ALA A 112 -21.58 4.80 -6.31
C ALA A 112 -22.96 4.67 -6.99
N LYS A 113 -23.05 3.85 -8.04
CA LYS A 113 -24.32 3.54 -8.68
C LYS A 113 -25.26 2.85 -7.68
N PRO A 114 -26.49 3.35 -7.47
CA PRO A 114 -27.50 2.66 -6.68
C PRO A 114 -27.85 1.33 -7.34
N THR A 115 -27.49 0.23 -6.69
CA THR A 115 -27.81 -1.14 -7.09
C THR A 115 -27.57 -2.07 -5.92
N GLU A 116 -28.42 -3.09 -5.77
CA GLU A 116 -28.23 -4.21 -4.83
C GLU A 116 -27.69 -5.46 -5.54
N GLY A 117 -27.50 -5.39 -6.86
CA GLY A 117 -27.04 -6.49 -7.71
C GLY A 117 -25.52 -6.57 -7.89
N ASP A 118 -25.13 -7.32 -8.92
CA ASP A 118 -23.74 -7.51 -9.35
C ASP A 118 -23.28 -6.46 -10.37
N ASP A 119 -24.19 -5.64 -10.89
CA ASP A 119 -23.95 -4.54 -11.83
C ASP A 119 -23.42 -3.27 -11.15
N VAL A 120 -22.51 -3.49 -10.20
CA VAL A 120 -21.85 -2.46 -9.40
C VAL A 120 -21.01 -1.57 -10.30
N TYR A 121 -21.07 -0.26 -10.05
CA TYR A 121 -20.35 0.71 -10.83
C TYR A 121 -19.92 1.87 -9.94
N ASN A 122 -18.63 2.16 -10.01
CA ASN A 122 -17.95 3.23 -9.31
C ASN A 122 -16.94 3.88 -10.28
N ASN A 123 -15.93 4.60 -9.78
CA ASN A 123 -14.79 5.06 -10.58
C ASN A 123 -13.50 4.35 -10.15
N THR A 124 -12.44 4.47 -10.95
CA THR A 124 -11.09 4.04 -10.55
C THR A 124 -10.63 4.88 -9.36
N SER A 125 -10.17 4.23 -8.30
CA SER A 125 -9.74 4.93 -7.09
C SER A 125 -8.32 5.50 -7.22
N ILE A 126 -8.04 6.60 -6.53
CA ILE A 126 -6.77 7.33 -6.66
C ILE A 126 -5.55 6.49 -6.26
N ASP A 127 -5.70 5.57 -5.30
CA ASP A 127 -4.66 4.60 -4.93
C ASP A 127 -4.32 3.68 -6.11
N GLN A 128 -5.31 3.26 -6.90
CA GLN A 128 -5.11 2.41 -8.08
C GLN A 128 -4.56 3.20 -9.27
N VAL A 129 -4.95 4.46 -9.43
CA VAL A 129 -4.29 5.38 -10.37
C VAL A 129 -2.81 5.51 -10.01
N ILE A 130 -2.46 5.69 -8.74
CA ILE A 130 -1.07 5.77 -8.29
C ILE A 130 -0.35 4.43 -8.53
N ALA A 131 -0.96 3.30 -8.18
CA ALA A 131 -0.40 1.97 -8.37
C ALA A 131 -0.07 1.69 -9.85
N ALA A 132 -0.90 2.13 -10.78
CA ALA A 132 -0.61 2.02 -12.21
C ALA A 132 0.66 2.78 -12.63
N HIS A 133 0.99 3.88 -11.97
CA HIS A 133 2.16 4.71 -12.29
C HIS A 133 3.44 4.26 -11.59
N VAL A 134 3.38 3.83 -10.32
CA VAL A 134 4.58 3.54 -9.51
C VAL A 134 4.68 2.10 -9.02
N GLY A 135 3.61 1.32 -9.11
CA GLY A 135 3.53 -0.04 -8.57
C GLY A 135 4.44 -1.05 -9.27
N HIS A 136 4.90 -0.76 -10.49
CA HIS A 136 5.88 -1.58 -11.20
C HIS A 136 7.28 -1.62 -10.52
N GLN A 137 7.51 -0.77 -9.51
CA GLN A 137 8.75 -0.72 -8.74
C GLN A 137 8.74 -1.62 -7.50
N THR A 138 7.62 -2.28 -7.21
CA THR A 138 7.42 -3.17 -6.06
C THR A 138 6.85 -4.52 -6.50
N LEU A 139 7.05 -5.56 -5.69
CA LEU A 139 6.50 -6.90 -5.98
C LEU A 139 4.97 -6.89 -6.04
N LEU A 140 4.34 -6.17 -5.11
CA LEU A 140 2.92 -5.91 -5.08
C LEU A 140 2.68 -4.46 -5.52
N PRO A 141 1.93 -4.21 -6.61
CA PRO A 141 1.62 -2.85 -7.07
C PRO A 141 0.75 -2.06 -6.09
N SER A 142 -0.16 -2.75 -5.39
CA SER A 142 -1.03 -2.22 -4.34
C SER A 142 -1.24 -3.30 -3.28
N PHE A 143 -1.66 -2.87 -2.08
CA PHE A 143 -1.97 -3.79 -0.98
C PHE A 143 -3.06 -3.19 -0.10
N GLU A 144 -4.25 -3.77 -0.16
CA GLU A 144 -5.46 -3.30 0.50
C GLU A 144 -5.65 -4.05 1.82
N LEU A 145 -5.75 -3.30 2.93
CA LEU A 145 -5.88 -3.85 4.28
C LEU A 145 -7.14 -3.33 4.95
N ALA A 146 -7.78 -4.19 5.75
CA ALA A 146 -8.93 -3.86 6.57
C ALA A 146 -8.76 -4.36 8.01
N THR A 147 -9.45 -3.73 8.95
CA THR A 147 -9.43 -4.10 10.37
C THR A 147 -10.63 -4.92 10.81
N GLU A 148 -11.70 -4.93 10.01
CA GLU A 148 -12.99 -5.50 10.39
C GLU A 148 -13.43 -6.54 9.36
N ASP A 149 -13.93 -7.67 9.86
CA ASP A 149 -14.58 -8.66 9.03
C ASP A 149 -16.08 -8.33 8.89
N PHE A 150 -16.45 -7.90 7.70
CA PHE A 150 -17.84 -7.58 7.36
C PHE A 150 -18.64 -8.80 6.87
N SER A 151 -18.06 -10.01 6.89
CA SER A 151 -18.74 -11.25 6.47
C SER A 151 -20.02 -11.54 7.28
N SER A 152 -20.04 -11.12 8.54
CA SER A 152 -21.18 -11.31 9.46
C SER A 152 -22.36 -10.35 9.20
N ALA A 153 -22.17 -9.30 8.40
CA ALA A 153 -23.17 -8.29 8.08
C ALA A 153 -23.61 -8.31 6.59
N ILE A 154 -23.26 -9.38 5.86
CA ILE A 154 -23.70 -9.58 4.47
C ILE A 154 -25.23 -9.55 4.42
N GLY A 155 -25.79 -8.66 3.59
CA GLY A 155 -27.23 -8.43 3.45
C GLY A 155 -27.82 -7.39 4.39
N SER A 156 -27.04 -6.85 5.34
CA SER A 156 -27.44 -5.72 6.20
C SER A 156 -26.91 -4.37 5.67
N CYS A 157 -26.52 -4.31 4.41
CA CYS A 157 -26.00 -3.11 3.78
C CYS A 157 -27.13 -2.09 3.56
N ALA A 158 -26.82 -0.80 3.59
CA ALA A 158 -27.84 0.23 3.49
C ALA A 158 -28.71 0.00 2.24
N GLY A 159 -30.03 -0.06 2.42
CA GLY A 159 -30.97 -0.40 1.34
C GLY A 159 -30.74 0.47 0.10
N GLY A 160 -30.77 -0.17 -1.07
CA GLY A 160 -30.45 0.44 -2.37
C GLY A 160 -28.98 0.34 -2.79
N TYR A 161 -28.09 -0.23 -1.96
CA TYR A 161 -26.66 -0.38 -2.26
C TYR A 161 -26.13 -1.77 -1.93
N SER A 162 -25.35 -2.32 -2.87
CA SER A 162 -24.63 -3.57 -2.75
C SER A 162 -23.61 -3.49 -1.62
N CYS A 163 -23.47 -4.58 -0.88
CA CYS A 163 -22.51 -4.68 0.23
C CYS A 163 -21.06 -4.45 -0.19
N ILE A 164 -20.75 -4.62 -1.48
CA ILE A 164 -19.40 -4.38 -1.97
C ILE A 164 -18.95 -2.93 -1.74
N TYR A 165 -19.88 -1.98 -1.77
CA TYR A 165 -19.60 -0.56 -1.56
C TYR A 165 -19.19 -0.27 -0.10
N ALA A 166 -19.57 -1.11 0.85
CA ALA A 166 -19.12 -1.02 2.25
C ALA A 166 -17.85 -1.86 2.52
N ASN A 167 -17.64 -2.93 1.75
CA ASN A 167 -16.57 -3.91 1.98
C ASN A 167 -15.22 -3.50 1.39
N THR A 168 -15.20 -2.54 0.45
CA THR A 168 -13.96 -2.02 -0.13
C THR A 168 -13.98 -0.51 -0.30
N ILE A 169 -12.80 0.09 -0.19
CA ILE A 169 -12.52 1.49 -0.52
C ILE A 169 -11.65 1.62 -1.78
N SER A 170 -11.21 0.50 -2.37
CA SER A 170 -10.26 0.46 -3.48
C SER A 170 -10.86 -0.20 -4.72
N TRP A 171 -10.74 0.48 -5.86
CA TRP A 171 -11.39 0.14 -7.12
C TRP A 171 -10.38 0.22 -8.26
N ARG A 172 -10.00 -0.94 -8.80
CA ARG A 172 -9.02 -1.04 -9.90
C ARG A 172 -9.50 -0.33 -11.16
N ASP A 173 -10.79 -0.45 -11.42
CA ASP A 173 -11.50 0.17 -12.53
C ASP A 173 -12.98 0.40 -12.10
N PRO A 174 -13.82 1.05 -12.91
CA PRO A 174 -15.20 1.36 -12.56
C PRO A 174 -16.07 0.18 -12.10
N THR A 175 -15.69 -1.06 -12.44
CA THR A 175 -16.50 -2.26 -12.17
C THR A 175 -15.78 -3.29 -11.31
N THR A 176 -14.50 -3.08 -11.00
CA THR A 176 -13.65 -4.06 -10.30
C THR A 176 -13.25 -3.55 -8.91
N PRO A 177 -14.03 -3.88 -7.87
CA PRO A 177 -13.63 -3.67 -6.47
C PRO A 177 -12.48 -4.60 -6.09
N LEU A 178 -11.54 -4.10 -5.29
CA LEU A 178 -10.44 -4.91 -4.76
C LEU A 178 -10.75 -5.49 -3.38
N PRO A 179 -10.46 -6.77 -3.13
CA PRO A 179 -10.62 -7.37 -1.82
C PRO A 179 -9.63 -6.74 -0.83
N MET A 180 -10.06 -6.55 0.42
CA MET A 180 -9.19 -6.06 1.49
C MET A 180 -8.79 -7.23 2.40
N GLU A 181 -7.50 -7.36 2.70
CA GLU A 181 -6.98 -8.39 3.59
C GLU A 181 -7.14 -7.98 5.06
N ILE A 182 -7.75 -8.86 5.87
CA ILE A 182 -8.03 -8.62 7.30
C ILE A 182 -7.04 -9.41 8.17
N ASN A 183 -6.49 -10.50 7.67
CA ASN A 183 -5.51 -11.33 8.36
C ASN A 183 -4.28 -11.57 7.48
N PRO A 184 -3.28 -10.65 7.51
CA PRO A 184 -2.10 -10.72 6.65
C PRO A 184 -1.07 -11.78 7.09
N ARG A 185 -1.47 -12.83 7.84
CA ARG A 185 -0.60 -13.89 8.37
C ARG A 185 -0.50 -15.10 7.47
#